data_AF-A0A7V6JHW8-F1
#
_entry.id   AF-A0A7V6JHW8-F1
#
_cell.length_a   1.000
_cell.length_b   1.000
_cell.length_c   1.000
_cell.angle_alpha   90.00
_cell.angle_beta   90.00
_cell.angle_gamma   90.00
#
_symmetry.space_group_name_H-M   'P 1'
#
loop_
_entity.id
_entity.type
_entity.pdbx_description
1 polymer ?
#
loop_
_entity_poly.entity_id
_entity_poly.type
_entity_poly.pdbx_seq_one_letter_code
_entity_poly.pdbx_strand_id
1 'polypeptide(L)'
;MNDEEKVFSFAPEEVYEDNRNRTTIFFQVLGRKFWKLIQFNLIYLILNIPAIIISYFLSGYLINSLSLSAETPDQIIAFFLVYGFPPMILLMAIPVIAVGPVQAGLSYLLRCFSYELPTFYWSDFKDKIKENYKQGLIVSIINLAAFIFLLIDFHLYSQLSNNGNSMLLAAANGLLILILILFIMMCMYIYPMMVAYDLKIRHLYKNAFLFSMGRFLPNIAVLLICILLITAPLLIVVFTGNIMVLSAIYIYYILLGFTLPGLVINFFINPVIDKYLKAAPSQENSKK
;
A
#
# COMPACT_ATOMS: atom_id res chain seq x y z
N MET A 1 4.46 -39.79 8.79
CA MET A 1 3.75 -39.32 7.58
C MET A 1 3.33 -37.90 7.88
N ASN A 2 4.22 -36.94 7.60
CA ASN A 2 4.29 -36.20 6.32
C ASN A 2 3.06 -35.28 6.24
N ASP A 3 3.17 -33.96 6.24
CA ASP A 3 3.92 -33.17 5.27
C ASP A 3 4.57 -31.91 5.87
N GLU A 4 5.90 -31.96 6.05
CA GLU A 4 6.70 -30.74 5.93
C GLU A 4 6.84 -30.47 4.43
N GLU A 5 5.89 -29.74 3.86
CA GLU A 5 6.09 -29.18 2.53
C GLU A 5 7.17 -28.10 2.65
N LYS A 6 8.43 -28.51 2.46
CA LYS A 6 9.56 -27.60 2.26
C LYS A 6 9.25 -26.78 1.01
N VAL A 7 8.71 -25.57 1.20
CA VAL A 7 8.43 -24.59 0.14
C VAL A 7 9.68 -24.23 -0.67
N PHE A 8 10.87 -24.60 -0.20
CA PHE A 8 12.13 -24.45 -0.92
C PHE A 8 13.03 -25.68 -0.76
N SER A 9 12.80 -26.73 -1.56
CA SER A 9 13.89 -27.66 -1.91
C SER A 9 14.75 -27.00 -2.98
N PHE A 10 15.80 -26.29 -2.54
CA PHE A 10 16.81 -25.79 -3.47
C PHE A 10 17.51 -26.99 -4.10
N ALA A 11 17.35 -27.17 -5.42
CA ALA A 11 18.20 -28.03 -6.22
C ALA A 11 19.67 -27.56 -6.07
N PRO A 12 20.67 -28.46 -6.23
CA PRO A 12 22.09 -28.10 -6.08
C PRO A 12 22.43 -26.84 -6.89
N GLU A 13 23.15 -25.93 -6.22
CA GLU A 13 23.32 -24.52 -6.55
C GLU A 13 23.95 -24.28 -7.94
N GLU A 14 23.13 -24.15 -8.98
CA GLU A 14 23.47 -23.23 -10.06
C GLU A 14 23.11 -21.82 -9.57
N VAL A 15 24.13 -21.06 -9.17
CA VAL A 15 23.97 -19.64 -8.85
C VAL A 15 23.67 -18.92 -10.17
N TYR A 16 22.38 -18.83 -10.51
CA TYR A 16 21.91 -17.97 -11.59
C TYR A 16 22.18 -16.52 -11.19
N GLU A 17 23.31 -15.96 -11.64
CA GLU A 17 23.58 -14.54 -11.53
C GLU A 17 22.74 -13.79 -12.56
N ASP A 18 21.57 -13.31 -12.12
CA ASP A 18 20.79 -12.37 -12.90
C ASP A 18 21.45 -10.97 -12.87
N ASN A 19 22.23 -10.67 -13.91
CA ASN A 19 22.93 -9.40 -14.07
C ASN A 19 22.03 -8.21 -14.48
N ARG A 20 20.71 -8.40 -14.57
CA ARG A 20 19.79 -7.32 -14.93
C ARG A 20 19.60 -6.34 -13.78
N ASN A 21 19.60 -5.04 -14.09
CA ASN A 21 19.19 -4.02 -13.13
C ASN A 21 17.74 -4.24 -12.70
N ARG A 22 17.48 -4.04 -11.40
CA ARG A 22 16.14 -4.16 -10.81
C ARG A 22 15.09 -3.30 -11.51
N THR A 23 15.45 -2.09 -11.93
CA THR A 23 14.55 -1.21 -12.71
C THR A 23 14.16 -1.83 -14.06
N THR A 24 15.11 -2.48 -14.75
CA THR A 24 14.85 -3.21 -15.99
C THR A 24 13.87 -4.37 -15.75
N ILE A 25 14.08 -5.14 -14.69
CA ILE A 25 13.18 -6.24 -14.30
C ILE A 25 11.77 -5.69 -14.01
N PHE A 26 11.66 -4.55 -13.31
CA PHE A 26 10.36 -3.92 -13.05
C PHE A 26 9.58 -3.65 -14.34
N PHE A 27 10.19 -2.99 -15.33
CA PHE A 27 9.49 -2.69 -16.60
C PHE A 27 9.20 -3.94 -17.42
N GLN A 28 10.07 -4.96 -17.39
CA GLN A 28 9.82 -6.25 -18.04
C GLN A 28 8.65 -7.00 -17.39
N VAL A 29 8.54 -6.97 -16.06
CA VAL A 29 7.41 -7.54 -15.31
C VAL A 29 6.14 -6.76 -15.60
N LEU A 30 6.19 -5.42 -15.56
CA LEU A 30 5.07 -4.54 -15.84
C LEU A 30 4.49 -4.81 -17.24
N GLY A 31 5.34 -4.93 -18.26
CA GLY A 31 4.92 -5.27 -19.62
C GLY A 31 4.35 -6.69 -19.75
N ARG A 32 5.09 -7.71 -19.30
CA ARG A 32 4.66 -9.12 -19.45
C ARG A 32 3.43 -9.48 -18.63
N LYS A 33 3.24 -8.84 -17.46
CA LYS A 33 2.13 -9.10 -16.55
C LYS A 33 1.05 -8.01 -16.58
N PHE A 34 1.09 -7.08 -17.54
CA PHE A 34 0.15 -5.95 -17.64
C PHE A 34 -1.32 -6.37 -17.49
N TRP A 35 -1.75 -7.36 -18.28
CA TRP A 35 -3.12 -7.89 -18.23
C TRP A 35 -3.47 -8.57 -16.91
N LYS A 36 -2.48 -9.19 -16.24
CA LYS A 36 -2.67 -9.80 -14.93
C LYS A 36 -2.79 -8.74 -13.84
N LEU A 37 -2.05 -7.64 -13.94
CA LEU A 37 -2.21 -6.50 -13.04
C LEU A 37 -3.61 -5.91 -13.15
N ILE A 38 -4.16 -5.76 -14.37
CA ILE A 38 -5.55 -5.32 -14.57
C ILE A 38 -6.53 -6.33 -13.98
N GLN A 39 -6.39 -7.62 -14.31
CA GLN A 39 -7.28 -8.68 -13.82
C GLN A 39 -7.36 -8.67 -12.29
N PHE A 40 -6.22 -8.63 -11.61
CA PHE A 40 -6.19 -8.61 -10.15
C PHE A 40 -6.57 -7.26 -9.54
N ASN A 41 -6.43 -6.14 -10.27
CA ASN A 41 -6.96 -4.85 -9.82
C ASN A 41 -8.49 -4.87 -9.77
N LEU A 42 -9.14 -5.45 -10.80
CA LEU A 42 -10.60 -5.58 -10.84
C LEU A 42 -11.12 -6.51 -9.75
N ILE A 43 -10.46 -7.65 -9.54
CA ILE A 43 -10.79 -8.57 -8.44
C ILE A 43 -10.61 -7.86 -7.09
N TYR A 44 -9.50 -7.16 -6.89
CA TYR A 44 -9.23 -6.42 -5.66
C TYR A 44 -10.31 -5.36 -5.42
N LEU A 45 -10.69 -4.60 -6.45
CA LEU A 45 -11.75 -3.59 -6.36
C LEU A 45 -13.08 -4.18 -5.87
N ILE A 46 -13.49 -5.33 -6.42
CA ILE A 46 -14.73 -6.01 -6.03
C ILE A 46 -14.66 -6.52 -4.58
N LEU A 47 -13.54 -7.12 -4.19
CA LEU A 47 -13.38 -7.67 -2.85
C LEU A 47 -13.10 -6.59 -1.78
N ASN A 48 -12.68 -5.39 -2.20
CA ASN A 48 -12.36 -4.25 -1.34
C ASN A 48 -13.51 -3.23 -1.24
N ILE A 49 -14.74 -3.59 -1.68
CA ILE A 49 -15.94 -2.73 -1.59
C ILE A 49 -16.13 -2.10 -0.20
N PRO A 50 -16.00 -2.83 0.93
CA PRO A 50 -16.13 -2.21 2.26
C PRO A 50 -15.15 -1.05 2.48
N ALA A 51 -13.90 -1.19 2.03
CA ALA A 51 -12.90 -0.13 2.13
C ALA A 51 -13.21 1.05 1.19
N ILE A 52 -13.79 0.79 0.02
CA ILE A 52 -14.25 1.84 -0.91
C ILE A 52 -15.38 2.66 -0.30
N ILE A 53 -16.34 2.01 0.37
CA ILE A 53 -17.44 2.70 1.07
C ILE A 53 -16.90 3.58 2.19
N ILE A 54 -16.00 3.05 3.02
CA ILE A 54 -15.33 3.83 4.08
C ILE A 54 -14.57 5.02 3.49
N SER A 55 -13.83 4.78 2.41
CA SER A 55 -13.07 5.81 1.69
C SER A 55 -13.97 6.92 1.15
N TYR A 56 -15.16 6.60 0.66
CA TYR A 56 -16.14 7.59 0.18
C TYR A 56 -16.57 8.57 1.29
N PHE A 57 -16.84 8.06 2.50
CA PHE A 57 -17.18 8.92 3.64
C PHE A 57 -15.98 9.76 4.11
N LEU A 58 -14.79 9.14 4.15
CA LEU A 58 -13.54 9.82 4.54
C LEU A 58 -13.14 10.93 3.55
N SER A 59 -13.36 10.76 2.25
CA SER A 59 -13.12 11.82 1.27
C SER A 59 -14.09 12.98 1.45
N GLY A 60 -15.35 12.72 1.83
CA GLY A 60 -16.30 13.77 2.19
C GLY A 60 -15.81 14.59 3.38
N TYR A 61 -15.30 13.92 4.41
CA TYR A 61 -14.68 14.59 5.56
C TYR A 61 -13.46 15.45 5.16
N LEU A 62 -12.59 14.93 4.28
CA LEU A 62 -11.41 15.64 3.80
C LEU A 62 -11.76 16.91 3.00
N ILE A 63 -12.79 16.87 2.15
CA ILE A 63 -13.24 18.06 1.41
C ILE A 63 -13.73 19.15 2.37
N ASN A 64 -14.48 18.77 3.41
CA ASN A 64 -14.95 19.72 4.42
C ASN A 64 -13.77 20.36 5.17
N SER A 65 -12.71 19.60 5.46
CA SER A 65 -11.53 20.13 6.17
C SER A 65 -10.66 21.05 5.31
N LEU A 66 -10.68 20.90 3.97
CA LEU A 66 -9.97 21.76 3.03
C LEU A 66 -10.65 23.12 2.80
N SER A 67 -11.85 23.34 3.34
CA SER A 67 -12.62 24.60 3.23
C SER A 67 -12.78 25.12 1.79
N LEU A 68 -12.88 24.21 0.82
CA LEU A 68 -13.06 24.59 -0.58
C LEU A 68 -14.44 25.22 -0.79
N SER A 69 -14.48 26.45 -1.28
CA SER A 69 -15.71 27.20 -1.56
C SER A 69 -16.45 26.58 -2.75
N ALA A 70 -17.42 25.71 -2.48
CA ALA A 70 -18.30 25.15 -3.49
C ALA A 70 -19.71 25.73 -3.29
N GLU A 71 -20.21 26.42 -4.32
CA GLU A 71 -21.52 27.09 -4.27
C GLU A 71 -22.61 26.27 -4.97
N THR A 72 -22.22 25.38 -5.89
CA THR A 72 -23.16 24.53 -6.64
C THR A 72 -22.96 23.04 -6.35
N PRO A 73 -24.02 22.21 -6.44
CA PRO A 73 -23.90 20.75 -6.29
C PRO A 73 -22.86 20.12 -7.22
N ASP A 74 -22.75 20.59 -8.46
CA ASP A 74 -21.80 20.07 -9.44
C ASP A 74 -20.35 20.35 -9.05
N GLN A 75 -20.07 21.51 -8.46
CA GLN A 75 -18.74 21.85 -7.95
C GLN A 75 -18.35 20.96 -6.76
N ILE A 76 -19.30 20.65 -5.87
CA ILE A 76 -19.07 19.74 -4.74
C ILE A 76 -18.64 18.36 -5.25
N ILE A 77 -19.36 17.83 -6.26
CA ILE A 77 -19.03 16.54 -6.87
C ILE A 77 -17.65 16.59 -7.55
N ALA A 78 -17.35 17.66 -8.29
CA ALA A 78 -16.05 17.82 -8.93
C ALA A 78 -14.90 17.87 -7.91
N PHE A 79 -15.04 18.66 -6.83
CA PHE A 79 -14.03 18.73 -5.78
C PHE A 79 -13.84 17.38 -5.08
N PHE A 80 -14.94 16.68 -4.80
CA PHE A 80 -14.88 15.34 -4.25
C PHE A 80 -14.06 14.39 -5.13
N LEU A 81 -14.30 14.38 -6.44
CA LEU A 81 -13.61 13.48 -7.37
C LEU A 81 -12.16 13.90 -7.67
N VAL A 82 -11.84 15.19 -7.61
CA VAL A 82 -10.51 15.70 -7.96
C VAL A 82 -9.58 15.76 -6.74
N TYR A 83 -10.09 16.20 -5.58
CA TYR A 83 -9.28 16.46 -4.39
C TYR A 83 -9.56 15.49 -3.23
N GLY A 84 -10.79 14.99 -3.12
CA GLY A 84 -11.24 14.20 -1.97
C GLY A 84 -10.90 12.72 -2.08
N PHE A 85 -11.39 12.10 -3.14
CA PHE A 85 -11.32 10.66 -3.35
C PHE A 85 -9.92 10.13 -3.73
N PRO A 86 -9.10 10.84 -4.53
CA PRO A 86 -7.79 10.32 -4.94
C PRO A 86 -6.79 10.06 -3.80
N PRO A 87 -6.69 10.90 -2.75
CA PRO A 87 -5.94 10.54 -1.54
C PRO A 87 -6.43 9.24 -0.90
N MET A 88 -7.74 8.95 -0.92
CA MET A 88 -8.26 7.69 -0.40
C MET A 88 -7.89 6.50 -1.28
N ILE A 89 -7.84 6.67 -2.60
CA ILE A 89 -7.28 5.64 -3.51
C ILE A 89 -5.83 5.34 -3.16
N LEU A 90 -5.01 6.37 -2.90
CA LEU A 90 -3.63 6.17 -2.46
C LEU A 90 -3.55 5.39 -1.15
N LEU A 91 -4.41 5.69 -0.17
CA LEU A 91 -4.50 4.98 1.13
C LEU A 91 -5.15 3.59 1.05
N MET A 92 -5.76 3.24 -0.07
CA MET A 92 -6.18 1.87 -0.37
C MET A 92 -5.08 1.09 -1.11
N ALA A 93 -4.30 1.77 -1.96
CA ALA A 93 -3.18 1.19 -2.70
C ALA A 93 -1.97 0.91 -1.78
N ILE A 94 -1.66 1.84 -0.88
CA ILE A 94 -0.84 1.60 0.31
C ILE A 94 -1.82 1.17 1.39
N PRO A 95 -1.75 -0.05 1.95
CA PRO A 95 -2.89 -0.66 2.63
C PRO A 95 -3.13 -0.14 4.07
N VAL A 96 -3.46 1.14 4.15
CA VAL A 96 -3.94 1.83 5.34
C VAL A 96 -5.43 1.54 5.51
N ILE A 97 -6.21 1.69 4.42
CA ILE A 97 -7.64 1.39 4.35
C ILE A 97 -7.81 0.24 3.35
N ALA A 98 -7.86 -0.99 3.82
CA ALA A 98 -8.02 -2.15 2.94
C ALA A 98 -8.74 -3.29 3.67
N VAL A 99 -9.42 -4.15 2.92
CA VAL A 99 -9.89 -5.43 3.41
C VAL A 99 -8.68 -6.35 3.53
N GLY A 100 -8.18 -6.51 4.76
CA GLY A 100 -6.85 -7.05 4.99
C GLY A 100 -6.57 -8.44 4.39
N PRO A 101 -7.48 -9.43 4.49
CA PRO A 101 -7.27 -10.73 3.85
C PRO A 101 -7.03 -10.62 2.33
N VAL A 102 -7.81 -9.77 1.67
CA VAL A 102 -7.72 -9.54 0.22
C VAL A 102 -6.37 -8.88 -0.12
N GLN A 103 -5.95 -7.91 0.69
CA GLN A 103 -4.64 -7.27 0.54
C GLN A 103 -3.48 -8.25 0.76
N ALA A 104 -3.61 -9.23 1.67
CA ALA A 104 -2.62 -10.27 1.83
C ALA A 104 -2.47 -11.09 0.53
N GLY A 105 -3.58 -11.58 -0.03
CA GLY A 105 -3.58 -12.28 -1.31
C GLY A 105 -2.94 -11.45 -2.43
N LEU A 106 -3.29 -10.16 -2.52
CA LEU A 106 -2.72 -9.27 -3.53
C LEU A 106 -1.23 -9.05 -3.34
N SER A 107 -0.80 -8.79 -2.11
CA SER A 107 0.61 -8.56 -1.78
C SER A 107 1.47 -9.79 -2.08
N TYR A 108 0.96 -11.00 -1.87
CA TYR A 108 1.65 -12.23 -2.23
C TYR A 108 1.89 -12.31 -3.75
N LEU A 109 0.86 -12.09 -4.56
CA LEU A 109 1.00 -12.12 -6.02
C LEU A 109 1.98 -11.07 -6.54
N LEU A 110 1.89 -9.84 -6.03
CA LEU A 110 2.78 -8.75 -6.42
C LEU A 110 4.23 -9.01 -5.98
N ARG A 111 4.42 -9.68 -4.83
CA ARG A 111 5.74 -10.18 -4.42
C ARG A 111 6.27 -11.22 -5.41
N CYS A 112 5.48 -12.22 -5.78
CA CYS A 112 5.89 -13.21 -6.78
C CYS A 112 6.23 -12.55 -8.12
N PHE A 113 5.43 -11.59 -8.57
CA PHE A 113 5.72 -10.84 -9.80
C PHE A 113 7.03 -10.05 -9.68
N SER A 114 7.32 -9.44 -8.54
CA SER A 114 8.56 -8.69 -8.30
C SER A 114 9.84 -9.55 -8.31
N TYR A 115 9.70 -10.85 -8.11
CA TYR A 115 10.77 -11.84 -8.15
C TYR A 115 10.67 -12.76 -9.38
N GLU A 116 9.78 -12.47 -10.33
CA GLU A 116 9.52 -13.32 -11.50
C GLU A 116 9.20 -14.79 -11.16
N LEU A 117 8.67 -15.05 -9.97
CA LEU A 117 8.32 -16.39 -9.52
C LEU A 117 7.05 -16.88 -10.24
N PRO A 118 7.01 -18.18 -10.64
CA PRO A 118 5.81 -18.77 -11.22
C PRO A 118 4.67 -18.78 -10.19
N THR A 119 3.45 -18.52 -10.64
CA THR A 119 2.24 -18.55 -9.80
C THR A 119 1.07 -19.15 -10.56
N PHE A 120 0.19 -19.85 -9.85
CA PHE A 120 -1.10 -20.32 -10.37
C PHE A 120 -2.19 -19.25 -10.31
N TYR A 121 -1.80 -18.00 -10.03
CA TYR A 121 -2.64 -16.81 -10.00
C TYR A 121 -3.82 -16.93 -9.01
N TRP A 122 -4.95 -17.46 -9.46
CA TRP A 122 -6.20 -17.48 -8.68
C TRP A 122 -6.14 -18.44 -7.49
N SER A 123 -5.52 -19.62 -7.65
CA SER A 123 -5.38 -20.56 -6.53
C SER A 123 -4.55 -19.93 -5.42
N ASP A 124 -3.32 -19.52 -5.76
CA ASP A 124 -2.41 -18.92 -4.78
C ASP A 124 -3.00 -17.68 -4.09
N PHE A 125 -3.72 -16.85 -4.84
CA PHE A 125 -4.43 -15.69 -4.29
C PHE A 125 -5.45 -16.11 -3.22
N LYS A 126 -6.32 -17.08 -3.54
CA LYS A 126 -7.36 -17.56 -2.63
C LYS A 126 -6.75 -18.29 -1.43
N ASP A 127 -5.69 -19.06 -1.64
CA ASP A 127 -5.03 -19.81 -0.58
C ASP A 127 -4.34 -18.86 0.39
N LYS A 128 -3.67 -17.81 -0.10
CA LYS A 128 -3.06 -16.78 0.75
C LYS A 128 -4.07 -15.90 1.48
N ILE A 129 -5.24 -15.63 0.89
CA ILE A 129 -6.37 -15.01 1.59
C ILE A 129 -6.79 -15.85 2.79
N LYS A 130 -6.96 -17.16 2.60
CA LYS A 130 -7.43 -18.07 3.65
C LYS A 130 -6.41 -18.24 4.78
N GLU A 131 -5.15 -18.45 4.42
CA GLU A 131 -4.03 -18.59 5.36
C GLU A 131 -3.93 -17.37 6.28
N ASN A 132 -4.07 -16.18 5.72
CA ASN A 132 -3.92 -14.92 6.44
C ASN A 132 -5.25 -14.27 6.83
N TYR A 133 -6.38 -14.98 6.78
CA TYR A 133 -7.70 -14.36 6.94
C TYR A 133 -7.87 -13.67 8.30
N LYS A 134 -7.56 -14.37 9.40
CA LYS A 134 -7.71 -13.80 10.75
C LYS A 134 -6.71 -12.67 10.99
N GLN A 135 -5.45 -12.90 10.62
CA GLN A 135 -4.38 -11.94 10.85
C GLN A 135 -4.60 -10.67 10.02
N GLY A 136 -4.93 -10.81 8.74
CA GLY A 136 -5.23 -9.72 7.84
C GLY A 136 -6.43 -8.90 8.31
N LEU A 137 -7.50 -9.54 8.78
CA LEU A 137 -8.67 -8.83 9.30
C LEU A 137 -8.30 -7.98 10.53
N ILE A 138 -7.59 -8.55 11.50
CA ILE A 138 -7.14 -7.80 12.69
C ILE A 138 -6.23 -6.63 12.27
N VAL A 139 -5.29 -6.85 11.36
CA VAL A 139 -4.40 -5.81 10.84
C VAL A 139 -5.20 -4.69 10.17
N SER A 140 -6.21 -5.00 9.35
CA SER A 140 -7.03 -3.97 8.71
C SER A 140 -7.81 -3.12 9.70
N ILE A 141 -8.33 -3.71 10.78
CA ILE A 141 -9.03 -2.98 11.85
C ILE A 141 -8.06 -2.06 12.58
N ILE A 142 -6.87 -2.57 12.94
CA ILE A 142 -5.84 -1.76 13.62
C ILE A 142 -5.41 -0.57 12.74
N ASN A 143 -5.13 -0.82 11.45
CA ASN A 143 -4.72 0.25 10.54
C ASN A 143 -5.83 1.30 10.37
N LEU A 144 -7.07 0.87 10.17
CA LEU A 144 -8.20 1.78 10.04
C LEU A 144 -8.43 2.60 11.32
N ALA A 145 -8.39 1.96 12.48
CA ALA A 145 -8.56 2.63 13.77
C ALA A 145 -7.44 3.65 14.04
N ALA A 146 -6.18 3.28 13.76
CA ALA A 146 -5.04 4.19 13.88
C ALA A 146 -5.16 5.39 12.93
N PHE A 147 -5.62 5.17 11.69
CA PHE A 147 -5.85 6.24 10.73
C PHE A 147 -6.97 7.19 11.17
N ILE A 148 -8.11 6.67 11.63
CA ILE A 148 -9.23 7.48 12.14
C ILE A 148 -8.78 8.28 13.37
N PHE A 149 -8.03 7.67 14.28
CA PHE A 149 -7.48 8.37 15.46
C PHE A 149 -6.61 9.57 15.04
N LEU A 150 -5.69 9.36 14.09
CA LEU A 150 -4.88 10.45 13.54
C LEU A 150 -5.72 11.54 12.87
N LEU A 151 -6.77 11.19 12.12
CA LEU A 151 -7.67 12.17 11.50
C LEU A 151 -8.43 13.02 12.53
N ILE A 152 -8.84 12.43 13.65
CA ILE A 152 -9.47 13.15 14.76
C ILE A 152 -8.46 14.09 15.40
N ASP A 153 -7.24 13.62 15.67
CA ASP A 153 -6.17 14.45 16.23
C ASP A 153 -5.88 15.66 15.33
N PHE A 154 -5.71 15.46 14.02
CA PHE A 154 -5.51 16.55 13.07
C PHE A 154 -6.60 17.61 13.14
N HIS A 155 -7.85 17.19 13.27
CA HIS A 155 -8.98 18.11 13.33
C HIS A 155 -9.00 18.92 14.62
N LEU A 156 -8.80 18.25 15.76
CA LEU A 156 -8.77 18.89 17.07
C LEU A 156 -7.61 19.90 17.13
N TYR A 157 -6.39 19.48 16.76
CA TYR A 157 -5.22 20.37 16.81
C TYR A 157 -5.31 21.53 15.80
N SER A 158 -5.93 21.32 14.63
CA SER A 158 -6.21 22.40 13.68
C SER A 158 -7.18 23.45 14.26
N GLN A 159 -8.28 23.01 14.88
CA GLN A 159 -9.23 23.91 15.53
C GLN A 159 -8.61 24.70 16.69
N LEU A 160 -7.82 24.04 17.55
CA LEU A 160 -7.14 24.73 18.64
C LEU A 160 -6.11 25.74 18.10
N SER A 161 -5.39 25.41 17.01
CA SER A 161 -4.39 26.29 16.40
C SER A 161 -5.02 27.54 15.81
N ASN A 162 -6.20 27.44 15.20
CA ASN A 162 -6.90 28.59 14.62
C ASN A 162 -7.40 29.56 15.69
N ASN A 163 -7.64 29.08 16.91
CA ASN A 163 -8.12 29.88 18.04
C ASN A 163 -7.00 30.41 18.95
N GLY A 164 -5.76 29.94 18.81
CA GLY A 164 -4.63 30.29 19.66
C GLY A 164 -3.31 30.42 18.90
N ASN A 165 -2.73 31.61 18.88
CA ASN A 165 -1.51 31.93 18.12
C ASN A 165 -0.22 31.48 18.83
N SER A 166 -0.07 30.18 19.09
CA SER A 166 1.14 29.64 19.71
C SER A 166 1.95 28.78 18.73
N MET A 167 3.23 29.14 18.56
CA MET A 167 4.23 28.39 17.80
C MET A 167 4.29 26.90 18.20
N LEU A 168 3.93 26.60 19.45
CA LEU A 168 3.84 25.25 20.00
C LEU A 168 2.75 24.39 19.32
N LEU A 169 1.59 24.96 18.99
CA LEU A 169 0.54 24.23 18.28
C LEU A 169 0.90 23.95 16.82
N ALA A 170 1.59 24.89 16.15
CA ALA A 170 2.11 24.66 14.81
C ALA A 170 3.16 23.52 14.80
N ALA A 171 4.03 23.46 15.80
CA ALA A 171 4.98 22.37 15.97
C ALA A 171 4.28 21.01 16.22
N ALA A 172 3.22 20.98 17.03
CA ALA A 172 2.42 19.78 17.26
C ALA A 172 1.76 19.27 15.97
N ASN A 173 1.18 20.16 15.16
CA ASN A 173 0.64 19.80 13.84
C ASN A 173 1.71 19.23 12.91
N GLY A 174 2.91 19.81 12.88
CA GLY A 174 4.04 19.26 12.12
C GLY A 174 4.45 17.86 12.57
N LEU A 175 4.46 17.60 13.89
CA LEU A 175 4.73 16.28 14.45
C LEU A 175 3.67 15.25 14.03
N LEU A 176 2.38 15.62 14.04
CA LEU A 176 1.29 14.74 13.59
C LEU A 176 1.45 14.36 12.12
N ILE A 177 1.87 15.29 11.25
CA ILE A 177 2.18 14.99 9.83
C ILE A 177 3.29 13.96 9.73
N LEU A 178 4.36 14.12 10.51
CA LEU A 178 5.47 13.17 10.52
C LEU A 178 5.02 11.78 11.01
N ILE A 179 4.19 11.72 12.05
CA ILE A 179 3.61 10.47 12.56
C ILE A 179 2.73 9.80 11.49
N LEU A 180 1.90 10.57 10.79
CA LEU A 180 1.07 10.05 9.69
C LEU A 180 1.93 9.48 8.55
N ILE A 181 2.95 10.22 8.10
CA ILE A 181 3.87 9.75 7.06
C ILE A 181 4.55 8.45 7.50
N LEU A 182 5.06 8.41 8.73
CA LEU A 182 5.71 7.23 9.28
C LEU A 182 4.73 6.04 9.35
N PHE A 183 3.49 6.27 9.76
CA PHE A 183 2.44 5.25 9.80
C PHE A 183 2.10 4.71 8.40
N ILE A 184 1.95 5.58 7.40
CA ILE A 184 1.74 5.17 6.00
C ILE A 184 2.93 4.32 5.52
N MET A 185 4.16 4.73 5.85
CA MET A 185 5.36 3.98 5.52
C MET A 185 5.38 2.61 6.19
N MET A 186 4.94 2.48 7.45
CA MET A 186 4.79 1.17 8.10
C MET A 186 3.82 0.27 7.32
N CYS A 187 2.68 0.80 6.88
CA CYS A 187 1.68 0.04 6.11
C CYS A 187 2.24 -0.56 4.81
N MET A 188 3.25 0.06 4.20
CA MET A 188 3.93 -0.48 3.03
C MET A 188 4.67 -1.81 3.31
N TYR A 189 5.08 -2.05 4.56
CA TYR A 189 5.79 -3.27 4.97
C TYR A 189 4.89 -4.36 5.53
N ILE A 190 3.78 -3.99 6.17
CA ILE A 190 2.93 -4.91 6.95
C ILE A 190 2.46 -6.11 6.13
N TYR A 191 1.83 -5.89 4.97
CA TYR A 191 1.29 -6.99 4.18
C TYR A 191 2.38 -7.82 3.46
N PRO A 192 3.42 -7.21 2.85
CA PRO A 192 4.52 -7.98 2.29
C PRO A 192 5.23 -8.87 3.33
N MET A 193 5.40 -8.41 4.57
CA MET A 193 5.97 -9.22 5.65
C MET A 193 5.02 -10.34 6.09
N MET A 194 3.73 -10.02 6.29
CA MET A 194 2.72 -10.97 6.77
C MET A 194 2.59 -12.20 5.85
N VAL A 195 2.68 -12.02 4.54
CA VAL A 195 2.54 -13.15 3.60
C VAL A 195 3.83 -13.90 3.33
N ALA A 196 4.97 -13.32 3.68
CA ALA A 196 6.29 -13.90 3.43
C ALA A 196 6.87 -14.59 4.68
N TYR A 197 6.46 -14.18 5.88
CA TYR A 197 7.02 -14.65 7.14
C TYR A 197 5.91 -14.89 8.18
N ASP A 198 6.02 -15.99 8.92
CA ASP A 198 5.13 -16.29 10.05
C ASP A 198 5.50 -15.42 11.26
N LEU A 199 4.91 -14.23 11.31
CA LEU A 199 5.13 -13.24 12.36
C LEU A 199 3.83 -12.97 13.12
N LYS A 200 3.89 -12.98 14.46
CA LYS A 200 2.77 -12.47 15.27
C LYS A 200 2.54 -10.99 14.99
N ILE A 201 1.29 -10.54 15.10
CA ILE A 201 0.87 -9.13 14.85
C ILE A 201 1.76 -8.11 15.59
N ARG A 202 2.12 -8.38 16.85
CA ARG A 202 3.03 -7.51 17.63
C ARG A 202 4.40 -7.35 16.94
N HIS A 203 4.97 -8.44 16.45
CA HIS A 203 6.25 -8.41 15.75
C HIS A 203 6.11 -7.77 14.37
N LEU A 204 4.97 -7.97 13.70
CA LEU A 204 4.67 -7.35 12.42
C LEU A 204 4.75 -5.81 12.50
N TYR A 205 4.03 -5.20 13.45
CA TYR A 205 4.06 -3.74 13.62
C TYR A 205 5.40 -3.24 14.15
N LYS A 206 6.05 -3.96 15.08
CA LYS A 206 7.38 -3.59 15.58
C LYS A 206 8.41 -3.59 14.45
N ASN A 207 8.41 -4.62 13.60
CA ASN A 207 9.31 -4.72 12.47
C ASN A 207 8.99 -3.67 11.40
N ALA A 208 7.70 -3.44 11.09
CA ALA A 208 7.28 -2.39 10.17
C ALA A 208 7.75 -1.00 10.63
N PHE A 209 7.64 -0.71 11.93
CA PHE A 209 8.16 0.52 12.53
C PHE A 209 9.67 0.64 12.34
N LEU A 210 10.43 -0.40 12.70
CA LEU A 210 11.89 -0.41 12.54
C LEU A 210 12.33 -0.24 11.06
N PHE A 211 11.64 -0.87 10.11
CA PHE A 211 11.94 -0.67 8.68
C PHE A 211 11.55 0.71 8.18
N SER A 212 10.42 1.25 8.65
CA SER A 212 9.96 2.60 8.29
C SER A 212 11.00 3.66 8.71
N MET A 213 11.53 3.56 9.94
CA MET A 213 12.56 4.47 10.44
C MET A 213 13.95 4.19 9.87
N GLY A 214 14.37 2.91 9.86
CA GLY A 214 15.72 2.53 9.44
C GLY A 214 16.01 2.82 7.97
N ARG A 215 14.98 2.92 7.13
CA ARG A 215 15.09 3.33 5.73
C ARG A 215 14.16 4.49 5.38
N PHE A 216 14.14 5.50 6.22
CA PHE A 216 13.23 6.63 6.08
C PHE A 216 13.27 7.28 4.69
N LEU A 217 14.46 7.65 4.18
CA LEU A 217 14.60 8.31 2.89
C LEU A 217 14.18 7.42 1.69
N PRO A 218 14.65 6.17 1.55
CA PRO A 218 14.14 5.28 0.50
C PRO A 218 12.63 5.07 0.55
N ASN A 219 12.05 4.97 1.74
CA ASN A 219 10.61 4.79 1.91
C ASN A 219 9.83 6.04 1.46
N ILE A 220 10.33 7.24 1.76
CA ILE A 220 9.78 8.49 1.22
C ILE A 220 9.82 8.48 -0.31
N ALA A 221 10.93 8.06 -0.92
CA ALA A 221 11.02 8.01 -2.38
C ALA A 221 9.94 7.08 -2.98
N VAL A 222 9.73 5.90 -2.40
CA VAL A 222 8.68 4.97 -2.84
C VAL A 222 7.29 5.57 -2.61
N LEU A 223 7.04 6.21 -1.47
CA LEU A 223 5.79 6.90 -1.17
C LEU A 223 5.50 8.02 -2.19
N LEU A 224 6.51 8.83 -2.54
CA LEU A 224 6.39 9.88 -3.56
C LEU A 224 6.09 9.32 -4.95
N ILE A 225 6.67 8.17 -5.31
CA ILE A 225 6.32 7.49 -6.57
C ILE A 225 4.85 7.05 -6.53
N CYS A 226 4.37 6.47 -5.42
CA CYS A 226 2.96 6.09 -5.27
C CYS A 226 2.02 7.31 -5.35
N ILE A 227 2.37 8.43 -4.68
CA ILE A 227 1.64 9.69 -4.77
C ILE A 227 1.58 10.13 -6.23
N LEU A 228 2.72 10.20 -6.92
CA LEU A 228 2.79 10.63 -8.32
C LEU A 228 1.94 9.76 -9.24
N LEU A 229 1.97 8.44 -9.08
CA LEU A 229 1.17 7.51 -9.90
C LEU A 229 -0.35 7.74 -9.74
N ILE A 230 -0.80 8.24 -8.60
CA ILE A 230 -2.20 8.54 -8.34
C ILE A 230 -2.52 9.99 -8.70
N THR A 231 -1.75 10.97 -8.23
CA THR A 231 -2.11 12.39 -8.34
C THR A 231 -1.65 13.05 -9.63
N ALA A 232 -0.58 12.59 -10.29
CA ALA A 232 -0.08 13.24 -11.50
C ALA A 232 -1.09 13.23 -12.66
N PRO A 233 -1.83 12.13 -12.93
CA PRO A 233 -2.89 12.15 -13.93
C PRO A 233 -3.96 13.23 -13.66
N LEU A 234 -4.28 13.52 -12.39
CA LEU A 234 -5.28 14.53 -12.03
C LEU A 234 -4.84 15.96 -12.31
N LEU A 235 -3.53 16.24 -12.33
CA LEU A 235 -3.04 17.56 -12.70
C LEU A 235 -3.54 17.94 -14.11
N ILE A 236 -3.66 16.98 -15.02
CA ILE A 236 -4.22 17.19 -16.36
C ILE A 236 -5.67 17.72 -16.27
N VAL A 237 -6.48 17.19 -15.34
CA VAL A 237 -7.86 17.67 -15.11
C VAL A 237 -7.85 19.07 -14.51
N VAL A 238 -6.97 19.35 -13.55
CA VAL A 238 -6.85 20.68 -12.94
C VAL A 238 -6.49 21.74 -13.98
N PHE A 239 -5.60 21.42 -14.94
CA PHE A 239 -5.22 22.33 -16.01
C PHE A 239 -6.27 22.47 -17.11
N THR A 240 -7.04 21.43 -17.41
CA THR A 240 -7.98 21.42 -18.55
C THR A 240 -9.43 21.71 -18.17
N GLY A 241 -9.82 21.44 -16.91
CA GLY A 241 -11.22 21.50 -16.45
C GLY A 241 -12.16 20.51 -17.15
N ASN A 242 -11.63 19.50 -17.85
CA ASN A 242 -12.42 18.66 -18.74
C ASN A 242 -12.92 17.37 -18.07
N ILE A 243 -14.25 17.21 -18.02
CA ILE A 243 -14.93 16.05 -17.42
C ILE A 243 -14.58 14.73 -18.14
N MET A 244 -14.41 14.72 -19.46
CA MET A 244 -14.02 13.51 -20.20
C MET A 244 -12.63 13.01 -19.78
N VAL A 245 -11.71 13.94 -19.51
CA VAL A 245 -10.37 13.62 -19.01
C VAL A 245 -10.46 13.02 -17.61
N LEU A 246 -11.31 13.57 -16.75
CA LEU A 246 -11.58 13.01 -15.42
C LEU A 246 -12.09 11.56 -15.51
N SER A 247 -13.06 11.29 -16.40
CA SER A 247 -13.55 9.92 -16.62
C SER A 247 -12.45 8.96 -17.07
N ALA A 248 -11.57 9.38 -17.97
CA ALA A 248 -10.44 8.56 -18.43
C ALA A 248 -9.46 8.23 -17.29
N ILE A 249 -9.22 9.16 -16.36
CA ILE A 249 -8.36 8.93 -15.19
C ILE A 249 -9.00 7.95 -14.20
N TYR A 250 -10.32 8.05 -13.99
CA TYR A 250 -11.01 7.07 -13.16
C TYR A 250 -11.03 5.67 -13.77
N ILE A 251 -11.09 5.56 -15.10
CA ILE A 251 -10.86 4.28 -15.79
C ILE A 251 -9.44 3.77 -15.49
N TYR A 252 -8.42 4.63 -15.55
CA TYR A 252 -7.06 4.25 -15.13
C TYR A 252 -7.01 3.73 -13.69
N TYR A 253 -7.68 4.39 -12.74
CA TYR A 253 -7.74 3.91 -11.35
C TYR A 253 -8.44 2.55 -11.22
N ILE A 254 -9.55 2.35 -11.93
CA ILE A 254 -10.27 1.06 -11.97
C ILE A 254 -9.40 -0.06 -12.55
N LEU A 255 -8.51 0.26 -13.51
CA LEU A 255 -7.66 -0.73 -14.16
C LEU A 255 -6.35 -1.00 -13.40
N LEU A 256 -5.72 0.03 -12.82
CA LEU A 256 -4.35 -0.07 -12.29
C LEU A 256 -4.11 0.69 -10.96
N GLY A 257 -5.13 1.36 -10.42
CA GLY A 257 -4.98 2.25 -9.25
C GLY A 257 -4.44 1.57 -7.99
N PHE A 258 -4.59 0.25 -7.84
CA PHE A 258 -4.10 -0.49 -6.68
C PHE A 258 -2.90 -1.37 -7.03
N THR A 259 -2.94 -2.08 -8.15
CA THR A 259 -1.89 -3.05 -8.50
C THR A 259 -0.62 -2.40 -9.00
N LEU A 260 -0.67 -1.23 -9.64
CA LEU A 260 0.54 -0.54 -10.10
C LEU A 260 1.34 0.07 -8.93
N PRO A 261 0.75 0.86 -8.01
CA PRO A 261 1.46 1.27 -6.79
C PRO A 261 1.85 0.07 -5.93
N GLY A 262 0.99 -0.95 -5.82
CA GLY A 262 1.30 -2.18 -5.10
C GLY A 262 2.52 -2.93 -5.67
N LEU A 263 2.68 -2.96 -6.99
CA LEU A 263 3.83 -3.56 -7.66
C LEU A 263 5.10 -2.76 -7.33
N VAL A 264 5.05 -1.44 -7.40
CA VAL A 264 6.16 -0.55 -7.00
C VAL A 264 6.58 -0.85 -5.56
N ILE A 265 5.63 -0.84 -4.62
CA ILE A 265 5.87 -1.15 -3.20
C ILE A 265 6.57 -2.50 -3.06
N ASN A 266 6.03 -3.56 -3.64
CA ASN A 266 6.59 -4.91 -3.54
C ASN A 266 7.99 -5.01 -4.17
N PHE A 267 8.25 -4.29 -5.26
CA PHE A 267 9.54 -4.31 -5.94
C PHE A 267 10.67 -3.69 -5.09
N PHE A 268 10.38 -2.60 -4.38
CA PHE A 268 11.35 -1.90 -3.55
C PHE A 268 11.48 -2.51 -2.15
N ILE A 269 10.38 -2.98 -1.55
CA ILE A 269 10.34 -3.36 -0.14
C ILE A 269 10.71 -4.82 0.10
N ASN A 270 10.29 -5.75 -0.76
CA ASN A 270 10.58 -7.17 -0.56
C ASN A 270 12.08 -7.48 -0.41
N PRO A 271 13.00 -6.85 -1.17
CA PRO A 271 14.44 -7.06 -1.00
C PRO A 271 14.96 -6.53 0.34
N VAL A 272 14.37 -5.46 0.87
CA VAL A 272 14.71 -4.91 2.18
C VAL A 272 14.32 -5.88 3.27
N ILE A 273 13.07 -6.33 3.26
CA ILE A 273 12.53 -7.31 4.20
C ILE A 273 13.42 -8.56 4.19
N ASP A 274 13.67 -9.12 3.00
CA ASP A 274 14.41 -10.35 2.84
C ASP A 274 15.84 -10.27 3.34
N LYS A 275 16.49 -9.10 3.24
CA LYS A 275 17.84 -8.88 3.76
C LYS A 275 17.93 -9.05 5.28
N TYR A 276 16.87 -8.74 6.02
CA TYR A 276 16.90 -8.73 7.49
C TYR A 276 16.09 -9.84 8.15
N LEU A 277 15.12 -10.42 7.43
CA LEU A 277 14.22 -11.44 7.97
C LEU A 277 14.47 -12.85 7.42
N LYS A 278 15.18 -13.02 6.30
CA LYS A 278 15.63 -14.37 5.91
C LYS A 278 16.61 -14.87 6.97
N ALA A 279 16.35 -16.07 7.48
CA ALA A 279 17.31 -16.77 8.30
C ALA A 279 18.63 -16.89 7.52
N ALA A 280 19.76 -16.65 8.18
CA ALA A 280 21.05 -17.05 7.62
C ALA A 280 20.95 -18.55 7.26
N PRO A 281 21.47 -18.99 6.10
CA PRO A 281 21.45 -20.41 5.77
C PRO A 281 22.04 -21.14 6.97
N SER A 282 21.25 -22.06 7.54
CA SER A 282 21.72 -22.91 8.62
C SER A 282 23.01 -23.53 8.10
N GLN A 283 24.15 -23.19 8.72
CA GLN A 283 25.35 -24.00 8.56
C GLN A 283 24.91 -25.39 8.99
N GLU A 284 24.61 -26.23 8.01
CA GLU A 284 24.38 -27.64 8.20
C GLU A 284 25.55 -28.10 9.05
N ASN A 285 25.24 -28.55 10.27
CA ASN A 285 26.23 -29.08 11.18
C ASN A 285 26.90 -30.25 10.47
N SER A 286 28.02 -29.96 9.83
CA SER A 286 29.06 -30.90 9.46
C SER A 286 29.70 -31.40 10.75
N LYS A 287 28.93 -32.16 11.52
CA LYS A 287 29.45 -33.01 12.57
C LYS A 287 29.13 -34.45 12.20
N LYS A 288 30.20 -35.07 11.70
CA LYS A 288 30.49 -36.50 11.73
C LYS A 288 29.93 -37.21 12.95
#